data_AF-A0A0D3A0D6-F1
#
_entry.id   AF-A0A0D3A0D6-F1
#
_cell.length_a   1.000
_cell.length_b   1.000
_cell.length_c   1.000
_cell.angle_alpha   90.00
_cell.angle_beta   90.00
_cell.angle_gamma   90.00
#
_symmetry.space_group_name_H-M   'P 1'
#
loop_
_entity.id
_entity.type
_entity.pdbx_description
1 polymer ?
#
loop_
_entity_poly.entity_id
_entity_poly.type
_entity_poly.pdbx_seq_one_letter_code
_entity_poly.pdbx_strand_id
1 'polypeptide(L)'
;MVIKLKEELMMNSFKTIDGRGASVHIAGGACITVQYVTNIIIHGINIHDCKKRGNAYVRDSPSHYGWRTASDGEAVSIFGGSHVWVDHCSLSNCDDGLVDAIRGSTAITISNNYLTHHNKVML
;
A
#
# COMPACT_ATOMS: atom_id res chain seq x y z
N MET A 1 14.95 -3.62 -8.45
CA MET A 1 13.84 -4.54 -8.79
C MET A 1 12.57 -3.73 -8.95
N VAL A 2 11.87 -3.86 -10.09
CA VAL A 2 10.58 -3.21 -10.32
C VAL A 2 9.50 -4.29 -10.36
N ILE A 3 8.51 -4.17 -9.48
CA ILE A 3 7.38 -5.09 -9.34
C ILE A 3 6.14 -4.37 -9.84
N LYS A 4 5.53 -4.92 -10.89
CA LYS A 4 4.22 -4.48 -11.39
C LYS A 4 3.14 -5.46 -10.96
N LEU A 5 2.39 -5.08 -9.92
CA LEU A 5 1.30 -5.91 -9.42
C LEU A 5 0.12 -5.89 -10.38
N LYS A 6 -0.49 -7.06 -10.60
CA LYS A 6 -1.71 -7.18 -11.42
C LYS A 6 -2.92 -6.64 -10.66
N GLU A 7 -3.01 -6.97 -9.38
CA GLU A 7 -4.08 -6.60 -8.44
C GLU A 7 -3.46 -6.16 -7.11
N GLU A 8 -4.26 -5.57 -6.21
CA GLU A 8 -3.81 -5.10 -4.89
C GLU A 8 -3.00 -6.16 -4.14
N LEU A 9 -1.88 -5.75 -3.53
CA LEU A 9 -1.16 -6.58 -2.58
C LEU A 9 -1.85 -6.47 -1.22
N MET A 10 -2.70 -7.46 -0.93
CA MET A 10 -3.39 -7.58 0.34
C MET A 10 -2.42 -8.01 1.44
N MET A 11 -2.23 -7.15 2.44
CA MET A 11 -1.37 -7.44 3.58
C MET A 11 -2.08 -8.35 4.60
N ASN A 12 -1.31 -9.21 5.27
CA ASN A 12 -1.76 -9.97 6.45
C ASN A 12 -1.10 -9.42 7.69
N SER A 13 -1.75 -9.55 8.85
CA SER A 13 -1.20 -9.07 10.13
C SER A 13 0.20 -9.63 10.42
N PHE A 14 0.96 -8.87 11.20
CA PHE A 14 2.32 -9.22 11.65
C PHE A 14 3.26 -9.46 10.46
N LYS A 15 3.40 -8.44 9.61
CA LYS A 15 4.28 -8.47 8.44
C LYS A 15 5.07 -7.18 8.31
N THR A 16 6.27 -7.33 7.76
CA THR A 16 7.14 -6.23 7.38
C THR A 16 7.48 -6.38 5.91
N ILE A 17 7.32 -5.30 5.14
CA ILE A 17 8.01 -5.12 3.87
C ILE A 17 9.23 -4.26 4.15
N ASP A 18 10.41 -4.80 3.86
CA ASP A 18 11.70 -4.15 4.13
C ASP A 18 12.52 -4.08 2.85
N GLY A 19 12.72 -2.85 2.35
CA GLY A 19 13.52 -2.57 1.17
C GLY A 19 15.00 -2.30 1.46
N ARG A 20 15.46 -2.35 2.72
CA ARG A 20 16.86 -2.02 3.05
C ARG A 20 17.83 -2.89 2.27
N GLY A 21 18.89 -2.25 1.76
CA GLY A 21 19.93 -2.91 0.97
C GLY A 21 19.54 -3.19 -0.49
N ALA A 22 18.34 -2.81 -0.94
CA ALA A 22 17.91 -3.00 -2.32
C ALA A 22 17.07 -1.81 -2.85
N SER A 23 17.19 -1.49 -4.14
CA SER A 23 16.28 -0.55 -4.79
C SER A 23 15.02 -1.30 -5.24
N VAL A 24 13.98 -1.28 -4.42
CA VAL A 24 12.69 -1.94 -4.70
C VAL A 24 11.66 -0.90 -5.10
N HIS A 25 10.97 -1.14 -6.21
CA HIS A 25 9.89 -0.30 -6.73
C HIS A 25 8.64 -1.14 -6.90
N ILE A 26 7.51 -0.68 -6.35
CA ILE A 26 6.17 -1.17 -6.69
C ILE A 26 5.54 -0.09 -7.56
N ALA A 27 5.36 -0.39 -8.86
CA ALA A 27 4.99 0.65 -9.82
C ALA A 27 4.21 0.18 -11.05
N GLY A 28 3.41 1.10 -11.61
CA GLY A 28 2.69 0.94 -12.89
C GLY A 28 1.51 -0.03 -12.88
N GLY A 29 1.17 -0.56 -11.70
CA GLY A 29 0.10 -1.52 -11.45
C GLY A 29 -0.69 -1.15 -10.21
N ALA A 30 -1.33 -2.13 -9.57
CA ALA A 30 -1.86 -1.92 -8.22
C ALA A 30 -0.72 -1.75 -7.21
N CYS A 31 -1.07 -1.35 -5.99
CA CYS A 31 -0.12 -1.13 -4.90
C CYS A 31 -0.61 -1.83 -3.61
N ILE A 32 -0.35 -1.27 -2.43
CA ILE A 32 -0.46 -2.00 -1.15
C ILE A 32 -1.78 -1.68 -0.44
N THR A 33 -2.46 -2.71 0.05
CA THR A 33 -3.70 -2.57 0.82
C THR A 33 -3.60 -3.28 2.16
N VAL A 34 -3.74 -2.50 3.24
CA VAL A 34 -3.79 -2.92 4.64
C VAL A 34 -5.24 -2.86 5.09
N GLN A 35 -5.98 -3.95 4.87
CA GLN A 35 -7.41 -4.01 5.17
C GLN A 35 -7.70 -4.90 6.37
N TYR A 36 -8.30 -4.34 7.43
CA TYR A 36 -8.72 -5.06 8.65
C TYR A 36 -7.63 -5.92 9.30
N VAL A 37 -6.38 -5.48 9.23
CA VAL A 37 -5.21 -6.17 9.79
C VAL A 37 -4.40 -5.24 10.69
N THR A 38 -3.50 -5.82 11.46
CA THR A 38 -2.70 -5.09 12.46
C THR A 38 -1.21 -5.43 12.38
N ASN A 39 -0.37 -4.55 12.95
CA ASN A 39 1.06 -4.77 13.10
C ASN A 39 1.75 -4.94 11.74
N ILE A 40 1.67 -3.89 10.92
CA ILE A 40 2.28 -3.83 9.60
C ILE A 40 3.37 -2.77 9.58
N ILE A 41 4.53 -3.12 9.01
CA ILE A 41 5.59 -2.16 8.70
C ILE A 41 5.82 -2.16 7.19
N ILE A 42 5.82 -0.99 6.57
CA ILE A 42 6.19 -0.78 5.17
C ILE A 42 7.39 0.17 5.20
N HIS A 43 8.57 -0.33 4.85
CA HIS A 43 9.81 0.40 5.06
C HIS A 43 10.78 0.33 3.87
N GLY A 44 11.35 1.47 3.51
CA GLY A 44 12.51 1.54 2.62
C GLY A 44 12.24 1.19 1.16
N ILE A 45 11.00 1.35 0.68
CA ILE A 45 10.62 1.04 -0.72
C ILE A 45 10.12 2.27 -1.48
N ASN A 46 10.16 2.18 -2.80
CA ASN A 46 9.60 3.19 -3.70
C ASN A 46 8.24 2.72 -4.20
N ILE A 47 7.20 3.53 -4.06
CA ILE A 47 5.84 3.22 -4.52
C ILE A 47 5.36 4.37 -5.39
N HIS A 48 5.15 4.12 -6.68
CA HIS A 48 4.81 5.19 -7.61
C HIS A 48 4.06 4.72 -8.85
N ASP A 49 3.41 5.65 -9.54
CA ASP A 49 2.63 5.34 -10.74
C ASP A 49 1.56 4.25 -10.51
N CYS A 50 1.01 4.19 -9.29
CA CYS A 50 -0.06 3.27 -8.94
C CYS A 50 -1.28 3.56 -9.83
N LYS A 51 -1.99 2.49 -10.20
CA LYS A 51 -3.16 2.53 -11.08
C LYS A 51 -4.30 1.74 -10.48
N LYS A 52 -5.53 2.17 -10.75
CA LYS A 52 -6.72 1.39 -10.45
C LYS A 52 -6.63 -0.01 -11.06
N ARG A 53 -6.87 -1.02 -10.23
CA ARG A 53 -7.00 -2.44 -10.60
C ARG A 53 -8.18 -3.02 -9.83
N GLY A 54 -8.53 -4.26 -10.07
CA GLY A 54 -9.64 -4.94 -9.41
C GLY A 54 -10.62 -5.53 -10.43
N ASN A 55 -11.86 -5.75 -9.97
CA ASN A 55 -12.84 -6.58 -10.67
C ASN A 55 -12.26 -7.97 -10.99
N ALA A 56 -11.60 -8.52 -9.96
CA ALA A 56 -10.85 -9.75 -10.05
C ALA A 56 -10.92 -10.52 -8.73
N TYR A 57 -10.65 -11.82 -8.80
CA TYR A 57 -10.39 -12.62 -7.61
C TYR A 57 -8.96 -12.37 -7.13
N VAL A 58 -8.83 -11.83 -5.92
CA VAL A 58 -7.55 -11.50 -5.30
C VAL A 58 -7.33 -12.39 -4.09
N ARG A 59 -6.13 -12.94 -3.98
CA ARG A 59 -5.71 -13.71 -2.82
C ARG A 59 -5.40 -12.75 -1.67
N ASP A 60 -6.13 -12.87 -0.57
CA ASP A 60 -5.96 -12.07 0.64
C ASP A 60 -5.36 -12.87 1.80
N SER A 61 -5.17 -14.19 1.64
CA SER A 61 -4.40 -15.03 2.56
C SER A 61 -3.86 -16.28 1.84
N PRO A 62 -2.97 -17.07 2.45
CA PRO A 62 -2.46 -18.30 1.83
C PRO A 62 -3.56 -19.29 1.39
N SER A 63 -4.69 -19.32 2.09
CA SER A 63 -5.78 -20.27 1.85
C SER A 63 -7.06 -19.66 1.28
N HIS A 64 -7.15 -18.33 1.17
CA HIS A 64 -8.36 -17.65 0.71
C HIS A 64 -8.09 -16.67 -0.43
N TYR A 65 -9.06 -16.57 -1.34
CA TYR A 65 -9.16 -15.52 -2.34
C TYR A 65 -10.62 -15.07 -2.41
N GLY A 66 -10.83 -13.77 -2.61
CA GLY A 66 -12.15 -13.14 -2.67
C GLY A 66 -12.29 -12.23 -3.87
N TRP A 67 -13.53 -11.97 -4.29
CA TRP A 67 -13.81 -10.97 -5.31
C TRP A 67 -13.51 -9.57 -4.77
N ARG A 68 -12.73 -8.78 -5.52
CA ARG A 68 -12.47 -7.37 -5.21
C ARG A 68 -12.95 -6.47 -6.34
N THR A 69 -13.64 -5.40 -5.97
CA THR A 69 -14.00 -4.31 -6.89
C THR A 69 -12.76 -3.51 -7.26
N ALA A 70 -12.93 -2.54 -8.16
CA ALA A 70 -11.85 -1.61 -8.49
C ALA A 70 -11.34 -0.88 -7.23
N SER A 71 -10.02 -0.82 -7.06
CA SER A 71 -9.32 0.07 -6.14
C SER A 71 -9.23 1.49 -6.70
N ASP A 72 -8.91 2.47 -5.85
CA ASP A 72 -8.77 3.86 -6.26
C ASP A 72 -7.37 4.21 -6.78
N GLY A 73 -6.40 3.32 -6.58
CA GLY A 73 -5.06 3.46 -7.15
C GLY A 73 -4.11 4.25 -6.25
N GLU A 74 -4.33 4.14 -4.94
CA GLU A 74 -3.48 4.68 -3.89
C GLU A 74 -2.16 3.90 -3.78
N ALA A 75 -1.10 4.53 -3.27
CA ALA A 75 0.15 3.79 -2.98
C ALA A 75 0.01 2.86 -1.77
N VAL A 76 -0.54 3.36 -0.66
CA VAL A 76 -0.82 2.59 0.55
C VAL A 76 -2.22 2.92 1.04
N SER A 77 -3.15 1.96 0.94
CA SER A 77 -4.50 2.09 1.50
C SER A 77 -4.58 1.37 2.84
N ILE A 78 -4.92 2.08 3.91
CA ILE A 78 -5.08 1.56 5.28
C ILE A 78 -6.56 1.66 5.66
N PHE A 79 -7.27 0.54 5.49
CA PHE A 79 -8.72 0.45 5.63
C PHE A 79 -9.08 -0.35 6.88
N GLY A 80 -9.50 0.33 7.95
CA GLY A 80 -9.79 -0.30 9.24
C GLY A 80 -8.59 -1.05 9.83
N GLY A 81 -7.36 -0.61 9.51
CA GLY A 81 -6.13 -1.19 10.02
C GLY A 81 -5.66 -0.54 11.32
N SER A 82 -4.86 -1.24 12.12
CA SER A 82 -4.25 -0.63 13.32
C SER A 82 -2.78 -0.99 13.51
N HIS A 83 -2.04 -0.19 14.26
CA HIS A 83 -0.61 -0.42 14.51
C HIS A 83 0.17 -0.58 13.19
N VAL A 84 0.06 0.44 12.34
CA VAL A 84 0.70 0.48 11.01
C VAL A 84 1.80 1.53 11.02
N TRP A 85 2.97 1.17 10.49
CA TRP A 85 4.09 2.09 10.34
C TRP A 85 4.54 2.16 8.87
N VAL A 86 4.35 3.31 8.24
CA VAL A 86 4.85 3.61 6.90
C VAL A 86 6.06 4.52 7.05
N ASP A 87 7.26 4.00 6.77
CA ASP A 87 8.51 4.66 7.14
C ASP A 87 9.58 4.63 6.03
N HIS A 88 10.31 5.73 5.84
CA HIS A 88 11.42 5.81 4.87
C HIS A 88 11.04 5.34 3.45
N CYS A 89 9.80 5.52 3.05
CA CYS A 89 9.35 5.20 1.70
C CYS A 89 9.42 6.46 0.81
N SER A 90 9.62 6.25 -0.49
CA SER A 90 9.45 7.30 -1.51
C SER A 90 8.15 7.07 -2.26
N LEU A 91 7.20 7.99 -2.14
CA LEU A 91 5.86 7.86 -2.72
C LEU A 91 5.56 9.01 -3.69
N SER A 92 5.06 8.70 -4.89
CA SER A 92 4.78 9.74 -5.89
C SER A 92 3.84 9.30 -7.02
N ASN A 93 3.13 10.26 -7.63
CA ASN A 93 2.41 10.10 -8.90
C ASN A 93 1.44 8.90 -8.98
N CYS A 94 0.70 8.64 -7.92
CA CYS A 94 -0.34 7.61 -7.90
C CYS A 94 -1.62 8.10 -8.61
N ASP A 95 -2.61 7.22 -8.81
CA ASP A 95 -3.86 7.63 -9.48
C ASP A 95 -4.76 8.46 -8.56
N ASP A 96 -4.82 8.07 -7.28
CA ASP A 96 -5.58 8.82 -6.26
C ASP A 96 -4.71 9.26 -5.08
N GLY A 97 -4.70 8.57 -3.92
CA GLY A 97 -3.90 8.94 -2.74
C GLY A 97 -2.44 8.45 -2.74
N LEU A 98 -1.55 9.03 -1.93
CA LEU A 98 -0.28 8.33 -1.59
C LEU A 98 -0.47 7.44 -0.35
N VAL A 99 -1.02 7.97 0.73
CA VAL A 99 -1.35 7.19 1.93
C VAL A 99 -2.75 7.57 2.42
N ASP A 100 -3.68 6.62 2.38
CA ASP A 100 -5.05 6.85 2.82
C ASP A 100 -5.35 6.01 4.07
N ALA A 101 -5.75 6.65 5.16
CA ALA A 101 -6.05 6.02 6.44
C ALA A 101 -7.52 6.23 6.81
N ILE A 102 -8.37 5.30 6.38
CA ILE A 102 -9.83 5.44 6.46
C ILE A 102 -10.48 4.34 7.29
N ARG A 103 -11.79 4.50 7.55
CA ARG A 103 -12.67 3.45 8.10
C ARG A 103 -12.26 2.95 9.49
N GLY A 104 -12.02 3.90 10.40
CA GLY A 104 -11.71 3.62 11.80
C GLY A 104 -10.28 3.11 12.02
N SER A 105 -9.41 3.28 11.02
CA SER A 105 -7.99 3.02 11.19
C SER A 105 -7.39 3.89 12.31
N THR A 106 -6.46 3.32 13.09
CA THR A 106 -5.90 3.98 14.28
C THR A 106 -4.49 3.49 14.60
N ALA A 107 -3.78 4.18 15.50
CA ALA A 107 -2.40 3.84 15.87
C ALA A 107 -1.49 3.70 14.63
N ILE A 108 -1.51 4.72 13.77
CA ILE A 108 -0.69 4.78 12.55
C ILE A 108 0.44 5.79 12.76
N THR A 109 1.65 5.42 12.37
CA THR A 109 2.78 6.36 12.24
C THR A 109 3.19 6.43 10.77
N ILE A 110 3.31 7.65 10.25
CA ILE A 110 3.82 7.93 8.91
C ILE A 110 5.04 8.84 9.10
N SER A 111 6.25 8.31 8.95
CA SER A 111 7.49 9.01 9.30
C SER A 111 8.56 8.87 8.22
N ASN A 112 9.43 9.88 8.09
CA ASN A 112 10.60 9.84 7.20
C ASN A 112 10.31 9.52 5.72
N ASN A 113 9.06 9.70 5.27
CA ASN A 113 8.69 9.45 3.90
C ASN A 113 9.02 10.66 3.03
N TYR A 114 9.42 10.41 1.79
CA TYR A 114 9.54 11.44 0.77
C TYR A 114 8.32 11.39 -0.14
N LEU A 115 7.41 12.37 0.05
CA LEU A 115 6.13 12.47 -0.65
C LEU A 115 6.24 13.60 -1.69
N THR A 116 6.19 13.26 -2.97
CA THR A 116 6.50 14.23 -4.02
C THR A 116 5.70 14.00 -5.30
N HIS A 117 5.64 15.00 -6.18
CA HIS A 117 4.98 14.95 -7.48
C HIS A 117 3.56 14.38 -7.42
N HIS A 118 2.76 14.85 -6.45
CA HIS A 118 1.43 14.32 -6.22
C HIS A 118 0.51 15.35 -5.56
N ASN A 119 -0.77 15.36 -5.94
CA ASN A 119 -1.72 16.36 -5.47
C ASN A 119 -2.48 15.93 -4.21
N LYS A 120 -2.93 14.67 -4.17
CA LYS A 120 -3.70 14.11 -3.05
C LYS A 120 -2.79 13.26 -2.17
N VAL A 121 -1.99 13.92 -1.35
CA VAL A 121 -0.88 13.27 -0.64
C VAL A 121 -1.37 12.29 0.43
N MET A 122 -2.28 12.73 1.30
CA MET A 122 -2.72 11.92 2.44
C MET A 122 -4.16 12.27 2.81
N LEU A 123 -4.97 11.24 3.11
CA LEU A 123 -6.34 11.36 3.59
C LEU A 123 -6.55 10.56 4.88
#